data_AF-V2XH87-F1
#
_entry.id   AF-V2XH87-F1
#
_cell.length_a   1.000
_cell.length_b   1.000
_cell.length_c   1.000
_cell.angle_alpha   90.00
_cell.angle_beta   90.00
_cell.angle_gamma   90.00
#
_symmetry.space_group_name_H-M   'P 1'
#
loop_
_entity.id
_entity.type
_entity.pdbx_description
1 polymer ?
#
loop_
_entity_poly.entity_id
_entity_poly.type
_entity_poly.pdbx_seq_one_letter_code
_entity_poly.pdbx_strand_id
1 'polypeptide(L)'
;MMDRADNYVNKFRVMADESGYDDQALIHIFRKGLPNSLARKILNQPQGRPADLEEWYKAAIQYDEQYKYYKTIQKLKRFRITDDKKKKVSIN
;
A
#
# COMPACT_ATOMS: atom_id res chain seq x y z
N MET A 1 12.45 0.60 4.23
CA MET A 1 12.10 1.75 3.37
C MET A 1 10.94 1.31 2.47
N MET A 2 9.65 1.32 2.80
CA MET A 2 8.70 2.16 3.55
C MET A 2 8.29 3.51 2.91
N ASP A 3 8.86 3.85 1.75
CA ASP A 3 8.48 5.01 0.91
C ASP A 3 7.94 4.58 -0.46
N ARG A 4 7.28 3.42 -0.57
CA ARG A 4 7.02 2.81 -1.89
C ARG A 4 5.89 3.47 -2.67
N ALA A 5 4.71 3.69 -2.08
CA ALA A 5 3.56 4.16 -2.86
C ALA A 5 3.70 5.62 -3.31
N ASP A 6 3.98 6.56 -2.41
CA ASP A 6 4.13 7.98 -2.77
C ASP A 6 5.25 8.23 -3.77
N ASN A 7 6.43 7.64 -3.54
CA ASN A 7 7.56 7.77 -4.45
C ASN A 7 7.27 7.10 -5.81
N TYR A 8 6.60 5.95 -5.80
CA TYR A 8 6.18 5.30 -7.04
C TYR A 8 5.18 6.17 -7.81
N VAL A 9 4.15 6.71 -7.14
CA VAL A 9 3.17 7.62 -7.74
C VAL A 9 3.86 8.85 -8.33
N ASN A 10 4.77 9.49 -7.59
CA ASN A 10 5.48 10.67 -8.09
C ASN A 10 6.36 10.37 -9.30
N LYS A 11 7.11 9.26 -9.29
CA LYS A 11 7.91 8.84 -10.44
C LYS A 11 7.03 8.47 -11.64
N PHE A 12 5.90 7.83 -11.37
CA PHE A 12 4.98 7.43 -12.41
C PHE A 12 4.31 8.64 -13.07
N ARG A 13 3.95 9.68 -12.30
CA ARG A 13 3.40 10.93 -12.84
C ARG A 13 4.33 11.56 -13.88
N VAL A 14 5.62 11.71 -13.55
CA VAL A 14 6.62 12.24 -14.51
C VAL A 14 6.69 11.36 -15.77
N MET A 15 6.75 10.04 -15.61
CA MET A 15 6.77 9.13 -16.76
C MET A 15 5.49 9.21 -17.60
N ALA A 16 4.33 9.31 -16.96
CA ALA A 16 3.05 9.42 -17.64
C ALA A 16 2.99 10.68 -18.51
N ASP A 17 3.40 11.82 -17.94
CA ASP A 17 3.43 13.12 -18.62
C ASP A 17 4.38 13.10 -19.85
N GLU A 18 5.50 12.38 -19.75
CA GLU A 18 6.49 12.27 -20.83
C GLU A 18 6.18 11.20 -21.89
N SER A 19 5.25 10.27 -21.60
CA SER A 19 5.06 9.06 -22.40
C SER A 19 4.19 9.24 -23.65
N GLY A 20 3.27 10.22 -23.64
CA GLY A 20 2.24 10.36 -24.67
C GLY A 20 1.22 9.21 -24.71
N TYR A 21 1.17 8.34 -23.69
CA TYR A 21 0.17 7.27 -23.59
C TYR A 21 -1.20 7.80 -23.19
N ASP A 22 -2.25 7.12 -23.67
CA ASP A 22 -3.61 7.37 -23.20
C ASP A 22 -3.85 6.84 -21.78
N ASP A 23 -4.94 7.31 -21.16
CA ASP A 23 -5.29 6.96 -19.78
C ASP A 23 -5.47 5.46 -19.55
N GLN A 24 -5.98 4.71 -20.52
CA GLN A 24 -6.21 3.27 -20.37
C GLN A 24 -4.87 2.51 -20.35
N ALA A 25 -3.94 2.89 -21.22
CA ALA A 25 -2.58 2.38 -21.22
C ALA A 25 -1.87 2.74 -19.92
N LEU A 26 -1.96 4.00 -19.47
CA LEU A 26 -1.36 4.45 -18.22
C LEU A 26 -1.90 3.70 -17.00
N ILE A 27 -3.22 3.52 -16.89
CA ILE A 27 -3.83 2.72 -15.81
C ILE A 27 -3.34 1.28 -15.85
N HIS A 28 -3.20 0.68 -17.04
CA HIS A 28 -2.67 -0.68 -17.17
C HIS A 28 -1.23 -0.79 -16.68
N ILE A 29 -0.35 0.12 -17.10
CA ILE A 29 1.07 0.15 -16.71
C ILE A 29 1.18 0.42 -15.21
N PHE A 30 0.42 1.40 -14.69
CA PHE A 30 0.42 1.76 -13.28
C PHE A 30 0.09 0.54 -12.41
N ARG A 31 -0.99 -0.17 -12.75
CA ARG A 31 -1.42 -1.38 -12.04
C ARG A 31 -0.38 -2.48 -12.05
N LYS A 32 0.37 -2.64 -13.15
CA LYS A 32 1.45 -3.65 -13.26
C LYS A 32 2.67 -3.32 -12.42
N GLY A 33 2.96 -2.05 -12.14
CA GLY A 33 4.08 -1.66 -11.28
C GLY A 33 3.76 -1.69 -9.78
N LEU A 34 2.49 -1.88 -9.38
CA LEU A 34 2.11 -2.04 -7.98
C LEU A 34 2.43 -3.45 -7.45
N PRO A 35 2.74 -3.59 -6.14
CA PRO A 35 2.75 -4.89 -5.50
C PRO A 35 1.40 -5.61 -5.66
N ASN A 36 1.41 -6.89 -6.03
CA ASN A 36 0.20 -7.69 -6.27
C ASN A 36 -0.81 -7.63 -5.12
N SER A 37 -0.36 -7.64 -3.87
CA SER A 37 -1.23 -7.53 -2.69
C SER A 37 -1.94 -6.18 -2.60
N LEU A 38 -1.28 -5.10 -2.99
CA LEU A 38 -1.81 -3.74 -2.99
C LEU A 38 -2.79 -3.55 -4.15
N ALA A 39 -2.39 -3.93 -5.37
CA ALA A 39 -3.26 -3.88 -6.55
C ALA A 39 -4.56 -4.67 -6.34
N ARG A 40 -4.46 -5.87 -5.75
CA ARG A 40 -5.62 -6.71 -5.44
C ARG A 40 -6.52 -6.09 -4.36
N LYS A 41 -5.99 -5.35 -3.39
CA LYS A 41 -6.80 -4.63 -2.39
C LYS A 41 -7.60 -3.50 -3.05
N ILE A 42 -6.95 -2.67 -3.85
CA ILE A 42 -7.59 -1.56 -4.56
C ILE A 42 -8.70 -2.08 -5.50
N LEU A 43 -8.45 -3.17 -6.21
CA LEU A 43 -9.44 -3.78 -7.11
C LEU A 43 -10.68 -4.34 -6.39
N ASN A 44 -10.55 -4.75 -5.13
CA ASN A 44 -11.63 -5.36 -4.35
C ASN A 44 -12.20 -4.39 -3.29
N GLN A 45 -11.94 -3.10 -3.42
CA GLN A 45 -12.47 -2.13 -2.45
C GLN A 45 -13.99 -2.00 -2.58
N PRO A 46 -14.72 -1.85 -1.46
CA PRO A 46 -16.18 -1.76 -1.48
C PRO A 46 -16.72 -0.50 -2.17
N GLN A 47 -15.89 0.54 -2.29
CA GLN A 47 -16.23 1.78 -2.99
C GLN A 47 -16.23 1.65 -4.52
N GLY A 48 -15.87 0.48 -5.05
CA GLY A 48 -15.74 0.24 -6.49
C GLY A 48 -14.32 0.48 -7.01
N ARG A 49 -14.06 0.05 -8.25
CA ARG A 49 -12.75 0.21 -8.88
C ARG A 49 -12.49 1.70 -9.20
N PRO A 50 -11.26 2.20 -8.99
CA PRO A 50 -10.89 3.55 -9.44
C PRO A 50 -11.12 3.70 -10.95
N ALA A 51 -11.80 4.79 -11.34
CA ALA A 51 -12.21 5.07 -12.71
C ALA A 51 -11.08 5.68 -13.54
N ASP A 52 -10.27 6.53 -12.92
CA ASP A 52 -9.19 7.27 -13.56
C ASP A 52 -7.85 7.11 -12.81
N LEU A 53 -6.79 7.61 -13.43
CA LEU A 53 -5.42 7.47 -12.94
C LEU A 53 -5.20 8.20 -11.60
N GLU A 54 -5.90 9.30 -11.34
CA GLU A 54 -5.79 10.07 -10.10
C GLU A 54 -6.45 9.32 -8.92
N GLU A 55 -7.61 8.70 -9.15
CA GLU A 55 -8.21 7.80 -8.17
C GLU A 55 -7.32 6.58 -7.90
N TRP A 56 -6.65 6.04 -8.93
CA TRP A 56 -5.67 4.97 -8.78
C TRP A 56 -4.48 5.40 -7.89
N TYR A 57 -3.96 6.61 -8.07
CA TYR A 57 -2.90 7.16 -7.23
C TYR A 57 -3.32 7.28 -5.76
N LYS A 58 -4.49 7.91 -5.52
CA LYS A 58 -5.04 8.09 -4.16
C LYS A 58 -5.25 6.75 -3.46
N ALA A 59 -5.84 5.78 -4.16
CA ALA A 59 -6.07 4.45 -3.62
C ALA A 59 -4.74 3.74 -3.28
N ALA A 60 -3.72 3.86 -4.14
CA ALA A 60 -2.42 3.24 -3.89
C ALA A 60 -1.75 3.77 -2.61
N ILE A 61 -1.76 5.09 -2.42
CA ILE A 61 -1.20 5.75 -1.23
C ILE A 61 -1.98 5.33 0.02
N GLN A 62 -3.32 5.48 0.00
CA GLN A 62 -4.18 5.18 1.14
C GLN A 62 -4.04 3.73 1.61
N TYR A 63 -4.04 2.75 0.70
CA TYR A 63 -3.93 1.34 1.09
C TYR A 63 -2.51 0.95 1.54
N ASP A 64 -1.47 1.59 1.01
CA ASP A 64 -0.09 1.39 1.51
C ASP A 64 0.05 1.93 2.94
N GLU A 65 -0.49 3.11 3.23
CA GLU A 65 -0.53 3.69 4.58
C GLU A 65 -1.31 2.81 5.57
N GLN A 66 -2.48 2.32 5.19
CA GLN A 66 -3.25 1.36 6.00
C GLN A 66 -2.46 0.09 6.28
N TYR A 67 -1.76 -0.43 5.27
CA TYR A 67 -0.91 -1.60 5.44
C TYR A 67 0.25 -1.33 6.42
N LYS A 68 0.90 -0.16 6.32
CA LYS A 68 1.94 0.28 7.25
C LYS A 68 1.40 0.36 8.68
N TYR A 69 0.26 1.03 8.87
CA TYR A 69 -0.40 1.15 10.18
C TYR A 69 -0.76 -0.21 10.78
N TYR A 70 -1.35 -1.09 9.99
CA TYR A 70 -1.70 -2.43 10.46
C TYR A 70 -0.46 -3.23 10.87
N LYS A 71 0.63 -3.13 10.09
CA LYS A 71 1.89 -3.81 10.38
C LYS A 71 2.55 -3.28 11.66
N THR A 72 2.51 -1.98 11.92
CA THR A 72 3.07 -1.39 13.16
C THR A 72 2.26 -1.84 14.38
N ILE A 73 0.92 -1.82 14.31
CA ILE A 73 0.05 -2.29 15.39
C ILE A 73 0.23 -3.79 15.65
N GLN A 74 0.31 -4.62 14.59
CA GLN A 74 0.59 -6.05 14.75
C GLN A 74 1.94 -6.29 15.45
N LYS A 75 2.99 -5.57 15.02
CA LYS A 75 4.32 -5.69 15.61
C LYS A 75 4.29 -5.33 17.09
N LEU A 76 3.60 -4.25 17.47
CA LEU A 76 3.43 -3.82 18.86
C LEU A 76 2.70 -4.86 19.70
N LYS A 77 1.62 -5.46 19.18
CA LYS A 77 0.87 -6.53 19.87
C LYS A 77 1.76 -7.76 20.12
N ARG A 78 2.57 -8.17 19.13
CA ARG A 78 3.49 -9.30 19.26
C ARG A 78 4.55 -9.03 20.33
N PHE A 79 5.09 -7.81 20.41
CA PHE A 79 6.03 -7.45 21.47
C PHE A 79 5.40 -7.58 22.86
N ARG A 80 4.23 -6.97 23.09
CA ARG A 80 3.53 -7.07 24.40
C ARG A 80 3.30 -8.52 24.83
N ILE A 81 2.80 -9.38 23.93
CA ILE A 81 2.59 -10.81 24.22
C ILE A 81 3.91 -11.51 24.61
N THR A 82 5.02 -11.13 23.98
CA THR A 82 6.33 -11.72 24.28
C THR A 82 6.84 -11.27 25.65
N ASP A 83 6.64 -10.00 26.01
CA ASP A 83 6.99 -9.45 27.31
C ASP A 83 6.14 -10.07 28.44
N ASP A 84 4.83 -10.22 28.24
CA ASP A 84 3.94 -10.85 29.21
C ASP A 84 4.28 -12.33 29.45
N LYS A 85 4.65 -13.07 28.40
CA LYS A 85 5.11 -14.46 28.53
C LYS A 85 6.42 -14.56 29.33
N LYS A 86 7.38 -13.66 29.08
CA LYS A 86 8.64 -13.63 29.83
C LYS A 86 8.41 -13.32 31.32
N LYS A 87 7.57 -12.32 31.64
CA LYS A 87 7.23 -11.98 33.03
C LYS A 87 6.61 -13.16 33.79
N LYS A 88 5.70 -13.91 33.16
CA LYS A 88 5.08 -15.09 33.81
C LYS A 88 6.06 -16.22 34.09
N VAL A 89 7.06 -16.43 33.25
CA VAL A 89 8.09 -17.46 33.45
C VAL A 89 9.08 -17.09 34.56
N SER A 90 9.34 -15.79 34.77
CA SER A 90 10.30 -15.32 35.78
C SER A 90 9.75 -15.24 37.22
N ILE A 91 8.44 -15.43 37.42
CA ILE A 91 7.79 -15.36 38.74
C ILE A 91 7.58 -16.77 39.34
N ASN A 92 7.97 -17.84 38.63
CA ASN A 92 7.80 -19.23 39.04
C ASN A 92 9.12 -19.90 39.40
#